data_AF-A0A963XYS7-F1
#
_entry.id   AF-A0A963XYS7-F1
#
_cell.length_a   1.000
_cell.length_b   1.000
_cell.length_c   1.000
_cell.angle_alpha   90.00
_cell.angle_beta   90.00
_cell.angle_gamma   90.00
#
_symmetry.space_group_name_H-M   'P 1'
#
loop_
_entity.id
_entity.type
_entity.pdbx_description
1 polymer ?
#
loop_
_entity_poly.entity_id
_entity_poly.type
_entity_poly.pdbx_seq_one_letter_code
_entity_poly.pdbx_strand_id
1 'polypeptide(L)' 'MAKDKGPRRPRAETPKGFRDYFGAEVSERKAMLDTIAEVYHRYGFDPLETSAVETVEALGKFLPDVDRPNEGVFAWQE' A
#
# COMPACT_ATOMS: atom_id res chain seq x y z
N MET A 1 13.98 32.26 -30.86
CA MET A 1 13.14 31.07 -31.14
C MET A 1 13.37 30.05 -30.04
N ALA A 2 12.44 29.89 -29.10
CA ALA A 2 12.53 28.84 -28.09
C ALA A 2 12.32 27.49 -28.79
N LYS A 3 13.25 26.55 -28.61
CA LYS A 3 13.12 25.19 -29.15
C LYS A 3 11.87 24.55 -28.54
N ASP A 4 10.95 24.15 -29.40
CA ASP A 4 9.74 23.42 -29.03
C ASP A 4 10.16 22.06 -28.47
N LYS A 5 9.98 21.85 -27.16
CA LYS A 5 10.34 20.58 -26.51
C LYS A 5 9.21 19.61 -26.78
N GLY A 6 9.52 18.52 -27.49
CA GLY A 6 8.56 17.44 -27.78
C GLY A 6 7.87 16.90 -26.53
N PRO A 7 6.74 16.18 -26.70
CA PRO A 7 5.86 15.79 -25.60
C PRO A 7 6.63 15.01 -24.52
N ARG A 8 6.47 15.44 -23.26
CA ARG A 8 7.17 14.86 -22.12
C ARG A 8 6.65 13.44 -21.90
N ARG A 9 7.52 12.44 -22.07
CA ARG A 9 7.20 11.05 -21.73
C ARG A 9 7.06 10.91 -20.21
N PRO A 10 6.05 10.18 -19.71
CA PRO A 10 5.96 9.85 -18.30
C PRO A 10 7.22 9.14 -17.82
N ARG A 11 7.68 9.48 -16.62
CA ARG A 11 8.76 8.76 -15.96
C ARG A 11 8.17 7.66 -15.11
N ALA A 12 8.85 6.53 -15.01
CA ALA A 12 8.53 5.47 -14.07
C ALA A 12 9.00 5.90 -12.68
N GLU A 13 8.17 6.67 -11.98
CA GLU A 13 8.42 7.16 -10.61
C GLU A 13 7.28 6.63 -9.73
N THR A 14 7.62 6.05 -8.59
CA THR A 14 6.60 5.59 -7.63
C THR A 14 5.90 6.79 -6.98
N PRO A 15 4.62 6.69 -6.61
CA PRO A 15 3.96 7.72 -5.82
C PRO A 15 4.70 7.96 -4.50
N LYS A 16 4.62 9.17 -3.96
CA LYS A 16 5.25 9.52 -2.68
C LYS A 16 4.77 8.59 -1.58
N GLY A 17 5.71 8.00 -0.82
CA GLY A 17 5.41 7.02 0.23
C GLY A 17 5.36 5.57 -0.24
N PHE A 18 5.39 5.31 -1.55
CA PHE A 18 5.45 3.97 -2.13
C PHE A 18 6.87 3.65 -2.59
N ARG A 19 7.26 2.39 -2.43
CA ARG A 19 8.55 1.86 -2.85
C ARG A 19 8.39 0.50 -3.51
N ASP A 20 9.21 0.25 -4.51
CA ASP A 20 9.38 -1.08 -5.07
C ASP A 20 10.31 -1.91 -4.18
N TYR A 21 10.12 -3.24 -4.21
CA TYR A 21 11.00 -4.22 -3.61
C TYR A 21 11.48 -5.17 -4.70
N PHE A 22 12.78 -5.48 -4.71
CA PHE A 22 13.38 -6.33 -5.73
C PHE A 22 13.66 -7.75 -5.22
N GLY A 23 14.01 -8.67 -6.13
CA GLY A 23 13.98 -10.13 -5.90
C GLY A 23 14.50 -10.59 -4.55
N ALA A 24 15.72 -10.18 -4.16
CA ALA A 24 16.30 -10.58 -2.87
C ALA A 24 15.44 -10.13 -1.67
N GLU A 25 15.03 -8.87 -1.63
CA GLU A 25 14.19 -8.33 -0.55
C GLU A 25 12.83 -9.03 -0.49
N VAL A 26 12.24 -9.34 -1.64
CA VAL A 26 10.95 -10.05 -1.70
C VAL A 26 11.08 -11.47 -1.18
N SER A 27 12.11 -12.20 -1.63
CA SER A 27 12.35 -13.59 -1.23
C SER A 27 12.69 -13.71 0.26
N GLU A 28 13.55 -12.83 0.79
CA GLU A 28 13.92 -12.82 2.20
C GLU A 28 12.73 -12.47 3.09
N ARG A 29 11.95 -11.44 2.72
CA ARG A 29 10.74 -11.08 3.46
C ARG A 29 9.72 -12.21 3.47
N LYS A 30 9.55 -12.91 2.33
CA LYS A 30 8.65 -14.06 2.24
C LYS A 30 9.08 -15.17 3.19
N ALA A 31 10.36 -15.56 3.18
CA ALA A 31 10.87 -16.62 4.04
C ALA A 31 10.68 -16.33 5.54
N MET A 32 10.90 -15.06 5.93
CA MET A 32 10.63 -14.59 7.29
C MET A 32 9.13 -14.71 7.64
N LEU A 33 8.23 -14.23 6.77
CA LEU A 33 6.78 -14.28 7.01
C LEU A 33 6.25 -15.72 7.07
N ASP A 34 6.74 -16.60 6.20
CA ASP A 34 6.36 -18.02 6.19
C ASP A 34 6.72 -18.68 7.53
N THR A 35 7.93 -18.41 8.06
CA THR A 35 8.37 -18.93 9.38
C THR A 35 7.44 -18.47 10.51
N ILE A 36 7.00 -17.21 10.47
CA ILE A 36 6.08 -16.66 11.48
C ILE A 36 4.69 -17.31 11.33
N ALA A 37 4.17 -17.44 10.11
CA ALA A 37 2.86 -18.04 9.84
C ALA A 37 2.77 -19.49 10.32
N GLU A 38 3.84 -20.28 10.17
CA GLU A 38 3.92 -21.65 10.69
C GLU A 38 3.65 -21.74 12.20
N VAL A 39 4.07 -20.73 12.97
CA VAL A 39 3.78 -20.67 14.41
C VAL A 39 2.27 -20.53 14.63
N TYR A 40 1.61 -19.62 13.92
CA TYR A 40 0.15 -19.43 14.04
C TYR A 40 -0.62 -20.69 13.64
N HIS A 41 -0.25 -21.33 12.53
CA HIS A 41 -0.89 -22.57 12.11
C HIS A 41 -0.75 -23.70 13.12
N ARG A 42 0.40 -23.81 13.82
CA ARG A 42 0.60 -24.79 14.89
C ARG A 42 -0.39 -24.63 16.05
N TYR A 43 -0.88 -23.41 16.28
CA TYR A 43 -1.87 -23.11 17.32
C TYR A 43 -3.32 -23.11 16.80
N GLY A 44 -3.56 -23.55 15.56
CA GLY A 44 -4.90 -23.71 15.00
C GLY A 44 -5.54 -22.41 14.51
N PHE A 45 -4.74 -21.38 14.21
CA PHE A 45 -5.25 -20.18 13.56
C PHE A 45 -5.39 -20.38 12.05
N ASP A 46 -6.54 -19.98 11.52
CA ASP A 46 -6.83 -19.96 10.10
C ASP A 46 -6.45 -18.61 9.46
N PRO A 47 -5.92 -18.62 8.23
CA PRO A 47 -5.59 -17.39 7.52
C PRO A 47 -6.88 -16.67 7.06
N LEU A 48 -6.86 -15.35 7.12
CA LEU A 48 -7.91 -14.47 6.59
C LEU A 48 -7.24 -13.37 5.75
N GLU A 49 -7.70 -13.19 4.52
CA GLU A 49 -7.38 -12.03 3.68
C GLU A 49 -8.63 -11.17 3.50
N THR A 50 -8.46 -9.85 3.56
CA THR A 50 -9.50 -8.84 3.33
C THR A 50 -9.09 -7.93 2.18
N SER A 51 -9.99 -7.07 1.70
CA SER A 51 -9.68 -6.15 0.61
C SER A 51 -8.56 -5.17 1.01
N ALA A 52 -7.74 -4.78 0.03
CA ALA A 52 -6.74 -3.72 0.20
C ALA A 52 -7.37 -2.31 0.24
N VAL A 53 -8.61 -2.20 -0.23
CA VAL A 53 -9.41 -0.97 -0.23
C VAL A 53 -10.77 -1.28 0.39
N GLU A 54 -11.16 -0.49 1.38
CA GLU A 54 -12.43 -0.60 2.10
C GLU A 54 -13.14 0.75 2.13
N THR A 55 -14.45 0.77 2.45
CA THR A 55 -15.19 2.02 2.57
C THR A 55 -14.78 2.79 3.83
N VAL A 56 -14.89 4.12 3.78
CA VAL A 56 -14.56 4.98 4.92
C VAL A 56 -15.43 4.63 6.14
N GLU A 57 -16.69 4.27 5.91
CA GLU A 57 -17.60 3.85 6.99
C GLU A 57 -17.14 2.56 7.66
N ALA A 58 -16.55 1.63 6.91
CA ALA A 58 -16.06 0.34 7.42
C ALA A 58 -14.77 0.47 8.25
N LEU A 59 -13.93 1.47 7.97
CA LEU A 59 -12.67 1.73 8.70
C LEU A 59 -12.88 2.33 10.10
N GLY A 60 -14.08 2.81 10.41
CA GLY A 60 -14.48 3.28 11.74
C GLY A 60 -14.14 4.74 12.06
N LYS A 61 -14.62 5.22 13.22
CA LYS A 61 -14.60 6.64 13.66
C LYS A 61 -13.21 7.17 14.08
N PHE A 62 -12.14 6.40 13.90
CA PHE A 62 -10.78 6.80 14.30
C PHE A 62 -9.99 7.41 13.14
N LEU A 63 -10.64 7.64 12.01
CA LEU A 63 -10.03 8.40 10.93
C LEU A 63 -9.92 9.86 11.39
N PRO A 64 -8.70 10.44 11.34
CA PRO A 64 -8.53 11.87 11.56
C PRO A 64 -9.51 12.66 10.67
N ASP A 65 -9.95 13.84 11.13
CA ASP A 65 -10.99 14.67 10.51
C ASP A 65 -10.96 14.52 8.98
N VAL A 66 -12.03 13.99 8.39
CA VAL A 66 -12.14 13.68 6.94
C VAL A 66 -11.85 14.93 6.08
N ASP A 67 -11.99 16.11 6.67
CA ASP A 67 -11.70 17.43 6.10
C ASP A 67 -10.20 17.80 6.11
N ARG A 68 -9.32 16.97 6.69
CA ARG A 68 -7.85 17.18 6.74
C ARG A 68 -7.12 16.18 5.84
N PRO A 69 -6.87 16.50 4.56
CA PRO A 69 -6.30 15.58 3.57
C PRO A 69 -4.86 15.11 3.86
N ASN A 70 -4.20 15.63 4.91
CA ASN A 70 -2.82 15.31 5.26
C ASN A 70 -2.70 14.36 6.47
N GLU A 71 -3.80 13.87 7.05
CA GLU A 71 -3.76 13.01 8.24
C GLU A 71 -3.77 11.51 7.91
N GLY A 72 -3.48 11.13 6.65
CA GLY A 72 -3.11 9.76 6.29
C GLY A 72 -4.25 8.86 5.78
N VAL A 73 -5.43 9.43 5.55
CA VAL A 73 -6.58 8.73 4.96
C VAL A 73 -6.85 9.30 3.58
N PHE A 74 -6.78 8.46 2.55
CA PHE A 74 -7.13 8.83 1.18
C PHE A 74 -8.47 8.16 0.83
N ALA A 75 -9.46 8.97 0.48
CA ALA A 75 -10.74 8.50 -0.04
C ALA A 75 -10.94 9.05 -1.45
N TRP A 76 -11.57 8.27 -2.32
CA TRP A 76 -12.04 8.79 -3.60
C TRP A 76 -13.20 9.76 -3.36
N GLN A 77 -13.15 10.92 -4.01
CA GLN A 77 -14.29 11.82 -4.12
C GLN A 77 -15.15 11.34 -5.29
N GLU A 78 -16.47 11.29 -5.10
CA GLU A 78 -17.43 11.26 -6.21
C GLU A 78 -17.40 12.58 -7.00
#